data_AF-A0A921KA29-F1
#
_entry.id   AF-A0A921KA29-F1
#
_cell.length_a   1.000
_cell.length_b   1.000
_cell.length_c   1.000
_cell.angle_alpha   90.00
_cell.angle_beta   90.00
_cell.angle_gamma   90.00
#
_symmetry.space_group_name_H-M   'P 1'
#
loop_
_entity.id
_entity.type
_entity.pdbx_description
1 polymer ?
#
loop_
_entity_poly.entity_id
_entity_poly.type
_entity_poly.pdbx_seq_one_letter_code
_entity_poly.pdbx_strand_id
1 'polypeptide(L)'
;MFEPLDLQTPQLAVGLGFVFAIAGAAILAHATWRRRRLQAWAAGESRRFEGTDSRGERPDAPRDVRIETIAGLVALFLGTAGIIYGMVGQEHQNAVLESNTIAKYPQVQEVEPQEWHGNLLEAEVTTVDGQRLPLRILFDSETGEPTVQGDHPELGNQE
;
A
#
# COMPACT_ATOMS: atom_id res chain seq x y z
N MET A 1 5.34 -28.72 -1.56
CA MET A 1 6.45 -27.75 -1.64
C MET A 1 5.86 -26.41 -1.24
N PHE A 2 6.48 -25.69 -0.32
CA PHE A 2 6.01 -24.38 0.14
C PHE A 2 6.21 -23.32 -0.94
N GLU A 3 5.40 -22.26 -0.90
CA GLU A 3 5.51 -21.13 -1.83
C GLU A 3 6.25 -19.95 -1.15
N PRO A 4 7.25 -19.33 -1.81
CA PRO A 4 7.98 -18.21 -1.22
C PRO A 4 7.09 -17.01 -0.88
N LEU A 5 7.40 -16.32 0.22
CA LEU A 5 6.68 -15.12 0.64
C LEU A 5 7.40 -13.84 0.20
N ASP A 6 6.68 -12.98 -0.53
CA ASP A 6 7.14 -11.62 -0.82
C ASP A 6 6.62 -10.65 0.26
N LEU A 7 7.45 -10.43 1.28
CA LEU A 7 7.11 -9.55 2.41
C LEU A 7 7.27 -8.05 2.10
N GLN A 8 7.88 -7.68 0.96
CA GLN A 8 8.32 -6.31 0.71
C GLN A 8 7.53 -5.63 -0.39
N THR A 9 7.32 -6.29 -1.52
CA THR A 9 6.75 -5.64 -2.72
C THR A 9 5.34 -5.10 -2.49
N PRO A 10 4.40 -5.84 -1.85
CA PRO A 10 3.05 -5.32 -1.62
C PRO A 10 3.05 -4.05 -0.76
N GLN A 11 3.80 -4.06 0.34
CA GLN A 11 3.89 -2.92 1.26
C GLN A 11 4.57 -1.71 0.60
N LEU A 12 5.65 -1.94 -0.16
CA LEU A 12 6.31 -0.89 -0.93
C LEU A 12 5.39 -0.29 -2.00
N ALA A 13 4.61 -1.12 -2.70
CA ALA A 13 3.65 -0.67 -3.70
C ALA A 13 2.55 0.21 -3.11
N VAL A 14 1.99 -0.17 -1.94
CA VAL A 14 1.03 0.66 -1.20
C VAL A 14 1.69 1.98 -0.77
N GLY A 15 2.88 1.92 -0.16
CA GLY A 15 3.59 3.09 0.34
C GLY A 15 3.93 4.11 -0.76
N LEU A 16 4.54 3.65 -1.85
CA LEU A 16 4.79 4.48 -3.04
C LEU A 16 3.48 4.95 -3.67
N GLY A 17 2.46 4.10 -3.71
CA GLY A 17 1.13 4.44 -4.17
C GLY A 17 0.54 5.65 -3.45
N PHE A 18 0.63 5.68 -2.11
CA PHE A 18 0.21 6.85 -1.32
C PHE A 18 1.02 8.11 -1.62
N VAL A 19 2.35 8.00 -1.77
CA VAL A 19 3.20 9.15 -2.12
C VAL A 19 2.76 9.77 -3.45
N PHE A 20 2.58 8.95 -4.49
CA PHE A 20 2.12 9.41 -5.80
C PHE A 20 0.69 9.96 -5.77
N ALA A 21 -0.22 9.34 -5.02
CA ALA A 21 -1.59 9.79 -4.89
C ALA A 21 -1.68 11.17 -4.20
N ILE A 22 -0.95 11.36 -3.10
CA ILE A 22 -0.89 12.64 -2.36
C ILE A 22 -0.25 13.73 -3.23
N ALA A 23 0.89 13.43 -3.88
CA ALA A 23 1.56 14.38 -4.76
C ALA A 23 0.66 14.76 -5.96
N GLY A 24 0.03 13.78 -6.60
CA GLY A 24 -0.91 14.00 -7.70
C GLY A 24 -2.09 14.87 -7.29
N ALA A 25 -2.71 14.59 -6.14
CA ALA A 25 -3.80 15.40 -5.58
C ALA A 25 -3.36 16.84 -5.29
N ALA A 26 -2.17 17.03 -4.70
CA ALA A 26 -1.62 18.36 -4.42
C ALA A 26 -1.35 19.15 -5.71
N ILE A 27 -0.78 18.51 -6.74
CA ILE A 27 -0.54 19.12 -8.05
C ILE A 27 -1.88 19.50 -8.70
N LEU A 28 -2.90 18.65 -8.65
CA LEU A 28 -4.22 18.94 -9.20
C LEU A 28 -4.93 20.09 -8.47
N ALA A 29 -4.84 20.13 -7.14
CA ALA A 29 -5.35 21.24 -6.35
C ALA A 29 -4.64 22.55 -6.74
N HIS A 30 -3.32 22.50 -6.88
CA HIS A 30 -2.52 23.65 -7.31
C HIS A 30 -2.88 24.11 -8.73
N ALA A 31 -2.96 23.20 -9.70
CA ALA A 31 -3.34 23.48 -11.08
C ALA A 31 -4.76 24.06 -11.17
N THR A 32 -5.69 23.55 -10.35
CA THR A 32 -7.07 24.07 -10.27
C THR A 32 -7.09 25.49 -9.71
N TRP A 33 -6.32 25.76 -8.65
CA TRP A 33 -6.16 27.10 -8.12
C TRP A 33 -5.57 28.05 -9.17
N ARG A 34 -4.49 27.64 -9.87
CA ARG A 34 -3.90 28.42 -10.96
C ARG A 34 -4.90 28.67 -12.10
N ARG A 35 -5.71 27.68 -12.47
CA ARG A 35 -6.75 27.82 -13.49
C ARG A 35 -7.80 28.85 -13.10
N ARG A 36 -8.30 28.80 -11.86
CA ARG A 36 -9.26 29.79 -11.32
C ARG A 36 -8.66 31.20 -11.34
N ARG A 37 -7.38 31.32 -10.99
CA ARG A 37 -6.65 32.59 -11.02
C ARG A 37 -6.53 33.16 -12.44
N LEU A 38 -6.18 32.32 -13.43
CA LEU A 38 -6.13 32.71 -14.85
C LEU A 38 -7.49 33.18 -15.37
N GLN A 39 -8.57 32.50 -14.98
CA GLN A 39 -9.93 32.90 -15.33
C GLN A 39 -10.32 34.26 -14.72
N ALA A 40 -9.94 34.51 -13.46
CA ALA A 40 -10.18 35.80 -12.81
C ALA A 40 -9.42 36.95 -13.47
N TRP A 41 -8.17 36.73 -13.92
CA TRP A 41 -7.43 37.74 -14.70
C TRP A 41 -8.11 38.03 -16.04
N ALA A 42 -8.50 37.00 -16.79
CA ALA A 42 -9.20 37.18 -18.06
C ALA A 42 -10.54 37.91 -17.91
N ALA A 43 -11.21 37.77 -16.76
CA ALA A 43 -12.46 38.45 -16.44
C ALA A 43 -12.29 39.85 -15.81
N GLY A 44 -11.05 40.32 -15.57
CA GLY A 44 -10.79 41.59 -14.88
C GLY A 44 -11.09 41.57 -13.37
N GLU A 45 -11.35 40.40 -12.78
CA GLU A 45 -11.61 40.18 -11.35
C GLU A 45 -10.34 39.84 -10.55
N SER A 46 -9.18 40.24 -11.05
CA SER A 46 -7.87 39.86 -10.53
C SER A 46 -7.57 40.36 -9.12
N ARG A 47 -8.33 41.35 -8.62
CA ARG A 47 -8.16 41.92 -7.27
C ARG A 47 -8.22 40.88 -6.15
N ARG A 48 -8.96 39.78 -6.36
CA ARG A 48 -9.03 38.66 -5.40
C ARG A 48 -7.72 37.88 -5.24
N PHE A 49 -6.75 38.12 -6.13
CA PHE A 49 -5.44 37.47 -6.17
C PHE A 49 -4.29 38.49 -6.16
N GLU A 50 -4.54 39.72 -5.68
CA GLU A 50 -3.50 40.72 -5.45
C GLU A 50 -2.47 40.22 -4.42
N GLY A 51 -1.18 40.54 -4.62
CA GLY A 51 -0.09 40.12 -3.74
C GLY A 51 0.49 38.72 -4.00
N THR A 52 -0.06 37.94 -4.94
CA THR A 52 0.55 36.69 -5.40
C THR A 52 1.37 36.88 -6.68
N ASP A 53 2.43 36.08 -6.88
CA ASP A 53 3.38 36.15 -8.01
C ASP A 53 2.71 36.45 -9.38
N SER A 54 3.25 37.40 -10.14
CA SER A 54 2.72 37.98 -11.39
C SER A 54 2.89 37.09 -12.64
N ARG A 55 3.41 35.86 -12.48
CA ARG A 55 3.54 34.87 -13.58
C ARG A 55 2.24 34.52 -14.33
N GLY A 56 1.09 35.02 -13.89
CA GLY A 56 -0.19 34.95 -14.59
C GLY A 56 -0.30 35.64 -15.93
N GLU A 57 0.53 36.66 -16.12
CA GLU A 57 0.45 37.55 -17.27
C GLU A 57 1.13 36.95 -18.51
N ARG A 58 1.78 35.79 -18.36
CA ARG A 58 2.53 35.18 -19.45
C ARG A 58 1.61 34.47 -20.46
N PRO A 59 1.87 34.58 -21.77
CA PRO A 59 1.05 33.93 -22.81
C PRO A 59 1.02 32.40 -22.72
N ASP A 60 2.06 31.79 -22.14
CA ASP A 60 2.23 30.34 -22.00
C ASP A 60 1.52 29.77 -20.76
N ALA A 61 1.06 30.61 -19.82
CA ALA A 61 0.45 30.17 -18.57
C ALA A 61 -0.72 29.17 -18.73
N PRO A 62 -1.61 29.27 -19.74
CA PRO A 62 -2.64 28.26 -19.96
C PRO A 62 -2.09 26.88 -20.37
N ARG A 63 -0.98 26.84 -21.10
CA ARG A 63 -0.32 25.58 -21.50
C ARG A 63 0.35 24.93 -20.30
N ASP A 64 1.02 25.71 -19.46
CA ASP A 64 1.66 25.21 -18.24
C ASP A 64 0.64 24.55 -17.31
N VAL A 65 -0.50 25.20 -17.08
CA VAL A 65 -1.59 24.63 -16.26
C VAL A 65 -2.13 23.32 -16.84
N ARG A 66 -2.19 23.18 -18.17
CA ARG A 66 -2.59 21.90 -18.81
C ARG A 66 -1.55 20.81 -18.53
N ILE A 67 -0.27 21.12 -18.67
CA ILE A 67 0.82 20.17 -18.40
C ILE A 67 0.80 19.76 -16.93
N GLU A 68 0.65 20.70 -16.00
CA GLU A 68 0.51 20.42 -14.56
C GLU A 68 -0.71 19.54 -14.27
N THR A 69 -1.85 19.81 -14.92
CA THR A 69 -3.05 18.99 -14.76
C THR A 69 -2.81 17.56 -15.23
N ILE A 70 -2.19 17.38 -16.41
CA ILE A 70 -1.86 16.05 -16.93
C ILE A 70 -0.86 15.34 -16.02
N ALA A 71 0.19 16.02 -15.57
CA ALA A 71 1.18 15.47 -14.65
C ALA A 71 0.53 15.03 -13.32
N GLY A 72 -0.38 15.86 -12.78
CA GLY A 72 -1.14 15.54 -11.59
C GLY A 72 -2.07 14.34 -11.77
N LEU A 73 -2.76 14.23 -12.92
CA LEU A 73 -3.60 13.08 -13.25
C LEU A 73 -2.78 11.80 -13.40
N VAL A 74 -1.63 11.86 -14.08
CA VAL A 74 -0.73 10.70 -14.24
C VAL A 74 -0.18 10.26 -12.88
N ALA A 75 0.28 11.19 -12.05
CA ALA A 75 0.76 10.88 -10.70
C ALA A 75 -0.34 10.25 -9.85
N LEU A 76 -1.57 10.82 -9.87
CA LEU A 76 -2.70 10.27 -9.14
C LEU A 76 -3.06 8.86 -9.63
N PHE A 77 -3.10 8.65 -10.95
CA PHE A 77 -3.37 7.35 -11.55
C PHE A 77 -2.33 6.29 -11.13
N LEU A 78 -1.04 6.61 -11.22
CA LEU A 78 0.04 5.72 -10.78
C LEU A 78 -0.07 5.42 -9.28
N GLY A 79 -0.40 6.43 -8.48
CA GLY A 79 -0.62 6.26 -7.04
C GLY A 79 -1.76 5.30 -6.73
N THR A 80 -2.93 5.51 -7.33
CA THR A 80 -4.09 4.63 -7.16
C THR A 80 -3.81 3.21 -7.67
N ALA A 81 -3.15 3.07 -8.82
CA ALA A 81 -2.77 1.77 -9.35
C ALA A 81 -1.80 1.03 -8.41
N GLY A 82 -0.81 1.73 -7.84
CA GLY A 82 0.12 1.16 -6.86
C GLY A 82 -0.57 0.70 -5.58
N ILE A 83 -1.52 1.47 -5.05
CA ILE A 83 -2.33 1.09 -3.88
C ILE A 83 -3.13 -0.17 -4.18
N ILE A 84 -3.87 -0.21 -5.29
CA ILE A 84 -4.68 -1.39 -5.67
C ILE A 84 -3.79 -2.62 -5.86
N TYR A 85 -2.69 -2.48 -6.59
CA TYR A 85 -1.74 -3.57 -6.81
C TYR A 85 -1.18 -4.10 -5.49
N GLY A 86 -0.79 -3.21 -4.58
CA GLY A 86 -0.26 -3.59 -3.27
C GLY A 86 -1.31 -4.27 -2.39
N MET A 87 -2.57 -3.83 -2.41
CA MET A 87 -3.67 -4.49 -1.67
C MET A 87 -3.93 -5.91 -2.18
N VAL A 88 -3.97 -6.10 -3.50
CA VAL A 88 -4.12 -7.44 -4.11
C VAL A 88 -2.92 -8.33 -3.77
N GLY A 89 -1.71 -7.77 -3.79
CA GLY A 89 -0.49 -8.48 -3.38
C GLY A 89 -0.54 -8.90 -1.91
N GLN A 90 -1.06 -8.06 -1.02
CA GLN A 90 -1.20 -8.36 0.40
C GLN A 90 -2.20 -9.50 0.64
N GLU A 91 -3.32 -9.50 -0.08
CA GLU A 91 -4.33 -10.56 0.01
C GLU A 91 -3.78 -11.90 -0.48
N HIS A 92 -3.03 -11.89 -1.59
CA HIS A 92 -2.34 -13.07 -2.08
C HIS A 92 -1.28 -13.59 -1.11
N GLN A 93 -0.48 -12.69 -0.52
CA GLN A 93 0.51 -13.04 0.50
C GLN A 93 -0.15 -13.69 1.74
N ASN A 94 -1.31 -13.18 2.16
CA ASN A 94 -2.09 -13.75 3.26
C ASN A 94 -2.61 -15.16 2.91
N ALA A 95 -3.06 -15.40 1.68
CA ALA A 95 -3.45 -16.73 1.26
C ALA A 95 -2.27 -17.72 1.22
N VAL A 96 -1.09 -17.26 0.77
CA VAL A 96 0.13 -18.08 0.71
C VAL A 96 0.63 -18.43 2.12
N LEU A 97 0.65 -17.47 3.04
CA LEU A 97 1.11 -17.73 4.41
C LEU A 97 0.20 -18.75 5.10
N GLU A 98 -1.11 -18.61 4.97
CA GLU A 98 -2.09 -19.52 5.55
C GLU A 98 -1.94 -20.92 4.96
N SER A 99 -1.87 -21.02 3.63
CA SER A 99 -1.67 -22.28 2.92
C SER A 99 -0.36 -22.97 3.35
N ASN A 100 0.75 -22.24 3.45
CA ASN A 100 2.03 -22.80 3.89
C ASN A 100 1.97 -23.28 5.34
N THR A 101 1.35 -22.50 6.24
CA THR A 101 1.19 -22.88 7.65
C THR A 101 0.34 -24.12 7.81
N ILE A 102 -0.82 -24.20 7.15
CA ILE A 102 -1.70 -25.38 7.16
C ILE A 102 -0.98 -26.60 6.57
N ALA A 103 -0.21 -26.42 5.49
CA ALA A 103 0.52 -27.51 4.85
C ALA A 103 1.57 -28.15 5.79
N LYS A 104 2.21 -27.38 6.67
CA LYS A 104 3.18 -27.89 7.65
C LYS A 104 2.54 -28.33 8.96
N TYR A 105 1.49 -27.62 9.40
CA TYR A 105 0.78 -27.85 10.65
C TYR A 105 -0.70 -28.11 10.36
N PRO A 106 -1.10 -29.36 10.03
CA PRO A 106 -2.47 -29.69 9.63
C PRO A 106 -3.53 -29.47 10.74
N GLN A 107 -3.09 -29.25 11.98
CA GLN A 107 -3.97 -28.87 13.10
C GLN A 107 -4.46 -27.42 12.97
N VAL A 108 -3.81 -26.60 12.15
CA VAL A 108 -4.18 -25.22 11.86
C VAL A 108 -5.25 -25.20 10.77
N GLN A 109 -6.29 -24.41 10.98
CA GLN A 109 -7.37 -24.18 10.02
C GLN A 109 -7.34 -22.77 9.43
N GLU A 110 -6.97 -21.77 10.22
CA GLU A 110 -6.97 -20.36 9.81
C GLU A 110 -5.80 -19.64 10.49
N VAL A 111 -5.17 -18.71 9.77
CA VAL A 111 -4.06 -17.88 10.29
C VAL A 111 -4.40 -16.42 10.09
N GLU A 112 -4.65 -15.70 11.18
CA GLU A 112 -4.91 -14.27 11.19
C GLU A 112 -3.62 -13.50 11.50
N PRO A 113 -3.01 -12.78 10.53
CA PRO A 113 -1.77 -12.04 10.75
C PRO A 113 -2.01 -10.83 11.66
N GLN A 114 -1.20 -10.67 12.70
CA GLN A 114 -1.28 -9.50 13.60
C GLN A 114 -0.14 -8.52 13.33
N GLU A 115 1.11 -8.96 13.48
CA GLU A 115 2.28 -8.07 13.34
C GLU A 115 3.50 -8.79 12.74
N TRP A 116 4.19 -8.11 11.82
CA TRP A 116 5.41 -8.60 11.19
C TRP A 116 6.67 -7.99 11.82
N HIS A 117 7.62 -8.85 12.15
CA HIS A 117 8.96 -8.51 12.64
C HIS A 117 10.01 -9.13 11.71
N GLY A 118 10.28 -8.48 10.58
CA GLY A 118 11.11 -9.07 9.52
C GLY A 118 10.38 -10.26 8.88
N ASN A 119 10.95 -11.46 9.00
CA ASN A 119 10.33 -12.71 8.54
C ASN A 119 9.58 -13.48 9.65
N LEU A 120 9.50 -12.91 10.86
CA LEU A 120 8.70 -13.45 11.95
C LEU A 120 7.31 -12.81 11.91
N LEU A 121 6.27 -13.63 11.91
CA LEU A 121 4.88 -13.20 12.04
C LEU A 121 4.36 -13.55 13.44
N GLU A 122 3.84 -12.55 14.15
CA GLU A 122 2.91 -12.78 15.25
C GLU A 122 1.51 -12.95 14.63
N ALA A 123 0.88 -14.09 14.86
CA ALA A 123 -0.43 -14.43 14.30
C ALA A 123 -1.34 -15.00 15.39
N GLU A 124 -2.64 -14.80 15.23
CA GLU A 124 -3.64 -15.58 15.93
C GLU A 124 -4.07 -16.74 15.00
N VAL A 125 -3.99 -17.96 15.51
CA VAL A 125 -4.27 -19.16 14.73
C VAL A 125 -5.47 -19.88 15.30
N THR A 126 -6.40 -20.26 14.43
CA THR A 126 -7.53 -21.11 14.78
C THR A 126 -7.19 -22.56 14.42
N THR A 127 -7.27 -23.45 15.41
CA THR A 127 -7.07 -24.90 15.19
C THR A 127 -8.34 -25.57 14.67
N VAL A 128 -8.21 -26.79 14.14
CA VAL A 128 -9.34 -27.63 13.70
C VAL A 128 -10.36 -27.91 14.81
N ASP A 129 -9.95 -27.83 16.08
CA ASP A 129 -10.82 -27.97 17.25
C ASP A 129 -11.53 -26.65 17.63
N GLY A 130 -11.30 -25.58 16.84
CA GLY A 130 -11.86 -24.25 17.04
C GLY A 130 -11.18 -23.42 18.13
N GLN A 131 -10.02 -23.85 18.63
CA GLN A 131 -9.26 -23.07 19.61
C GLN A 131 -8.46 -21.97 18.93
N ARG A 132 -8.45 -20.77 19.52
CA ARG A 132 -7.63 -19.65 19.05
C ARG A 132 -6.39 -19.51 19.91
N LEU A 133 -5.22 -19.45 19.27
CA LEU A 133 -3.93 -19.46 19.94
C LEU A 133 -3.02 -18.39 19.31
N PRO A 134 -2.39 -17.52 20.10
CA PRO A 134 -1.37 -16.63 19.58
C PRO A 134 -0.08 -17.44 19.32
N LEU A 135 0.43 -17.37 18.09
CA LEU A 135 1.64 -18.06 17.65
C LEU A 135 2.64 -17.06 17.06
N ARG A 136 3.91 -17.42 17.18
CA ARG A 136 5.03 -16.75 16.50
C ARG A 136 5.55 -17.68 15.41
N ILE A 137 5.37 -17.30 14.16
CA ILE A 137 5.69 -18.14 13.00
C ILE A 137 6.83 -17.48 12.24
N LEU A 138 8.01 -18.09 12.25
CA LEU A 138 9.14 -17.67 11.44
C LEU A 138 9.02 -18.29 10.04
N PHE A 139 9.07 -17.48 9.00
CA PHE A 139 9.07 -17.97 7.63
C PHE A 139 10.48 -17.92 7.04
N ASP A 140 10.91 -19.02 6.42
CA ASP A 140 12.11 -19.02 5.60
C ASP A 140 11.90 -18.17 4.35
N SER A 141 12.81 -17.22 4.10
CA SER A 141 12.64 -16.21 3.04
C SER A 141 12.84 -16.76 1.63
N GLU A 142 13.49 -17.91 1.48
CA GLU A 142 13.76 -18.52 0.17
C GLU A 142 12.68 -19.53 -0.22
N THR A 143 12.19 -20.27 0.76
CA THR A 143 11.28 -21.41 0.56
C THR A 143 9.85 -21.14 0.98
N GLY A 144 9.63 -20.17 1.88
CA GLY A 144 8.32 -19.91 2.50
C GLY A 144 7.94 -20.93 3.58
N GLU A 145 8.87 -21.80 3.98
CA GLU A 145 8.61 -22.80 5.02
C GLU A 145 8.37 -22.14 6.40
N PRO A 146 7.23 -22.40 7.06
CA PRO A 146 6.94 -21.84 8.37
C PRO A 146 7.63 -22.64 9.48
N THR A 147 8.01 -21.97 10.57
CA THR A 147 8.54 -22.60 11.78
C THR A 147 7.96 -21.90 12.99
N VAL A 148 7.12 -22.59 13.75
CA VAL A 148 6.53 -22.05 14.98
C VAL A 148 7.62 -21.97 16.05
N GLN A 149 7.76 -20.80 16.68
CA GLN A 149 8.66 -20.58 17.80
C GLN A 149 7.92 -20.74 19.13
N GLY A 150 8.57 -21.40 20.09
CA GLY A 150 8.00 -21.65 21.41
C GLY A 150 7.49 -23.08 21.57
N ASP A 151 7.06 -23.40 22.78
CA ASP A 151 6.55 -24.72 23.12
C ASP A 151 5.03 -24.69 22.98
N HIS A 152 4.53 -25.27 21.88
CA HIS A 152 3.10 -25.31 21.53
C HIS A 152 2.65 -26.78 21.42
N PRO A 153 2.38 -27.45 22.56
CA PRO A 153 2.04 -28.87 22.58
C PRO A 153 0.78 -29.20 21.77
N GLU A 154 -0.15 -28.24 21.68
CA GLU A 154 -1.33 -28.25 20.80
C GLU A 154 -1.02 -28.39 19.29
N LEU A 155 0.17 -28.03 18.83
CA LEU A 155 0.60 -28.20 17.43
C LEU A 155 1.41 -29.48 17.21
N GLY A 156 1.61 -30.26 18.28
CA GLY A 156 2.43 -31.45 18.32
C GLY A 156 3.93 -31.11 18.32
N ASN A 157 4.67 -31.63 19.29
CA ASN A 157 6.13 -31.57 19.27
C ASN A 157 6.62 -32.29 18.01
N GLN A 158 7.35 -31.59 17.14
CA GLN A 158 8.16 -32.25 16.14
C GLN A 158 9.63 -31.96 16.44
N GLU A 159 10.33 -33.05 16.75
CA GLU A 159 11.80 -33.16 16.80
C GLU A 159 12.47 -32.70 15.50
#